data_AF-A0A1I4Z6V2-F1
#
_entry.id   AF-A0A1I4Z6V2-F1
#
_cell.length_a   1.000
_cell.length_b   1.000
_cell.length_c   1.000
_cell.angle_alpha   90.00
_cell.angle_beta   90.00
_cell.angle_gamma   90.00
#
_symmetry.space_group_name_H-M   'P 1'
#
loop_
_entity.id
_entity.type
_entity.pdbx_description
1 polymer ?
#
loop_
_entity_poly.entity_id
_entity_poly.type
_entity_poly.pdbx_seq_one_letter_code
_entity_poly.pdbx_strand_id
1 'polypeptide(L)'
;MINHHDIHENTHLARISILGSHDAGTYDFSGFKSAGAVFTFAFKTQSSNLIEQAIAGARYFDIRVAEKADGSFDFFHGISVTGGNAVADVRDLLSYTKEESKNFMYLNFH
;
A
#
# COMPACT_ATOMS: atom_id res chain seq x y z
N MET A 1 -8.74 -17.63 0.50
CA MET A 1 -8.09 -16.61 -0.36
C MET A 1 -8.71 -16.73 -1.74
N ILE A 2 -9.11 -15.62 -2.38
CA ILE A 2 -9.58 -15.66 -3.77
C ILE A 2 -8.36 -15.86 -4.64
N ASN A 3 -8.29 -16.97 -5.38
CA ASN A 3 -7.21 -17.23 -6.33
C ASN A 3 -7.54 -16.51 -7.65
N HIS A 4 -6.93 -15.35 -7.89
CA HIS A 4 -7.16 -14.61 -9.14
C HIS A 4 -6.56 -15.30 -10.37
N HIS A 5 -5.76 -16.37 -10.20
CA HIS A 5 -5.24 -17.18 -11.30
C HIS A 5 -6.32 -17.89 -12.11
N ASP A 6 -7.48 -18.18 -11.50
CA ASP A 6 -8.57 -18.90 -12.15
C ASP A 6 -9.51 -17.96 -12.92
N ILE A 7 -9.21 -16.66 -12.95
CA ILE A 7 -9.95 -15.66 -13.72
C ILE A 7 -9.55 -15.78 -15.19
N HIS A 8 -10.54 -15.86 -16.06
CA HIS A 8 -10.32 -15.87 -17.51
C HIS A 8 -9.57 -14.60 -17.93
N GLU A 9 -8.49 -14.73 -18.71
CA GLU A 9 -7.58 -13.65 -19.09
C GLU A 9 -8.27 -12.40 -19.70
N ASN A 10 -9.38 -12.63 -20.42
CA ASN A 10 -10.19 -11.57 -21.03
C ASN A 10 -11.22 -10.92 -20.08
N THR A 11 -11.23 -11.27 -18.80
CA THR A 11 -12.12 -10.64 -17.81
C THR A 11 -11.65 -9.22 -17.57
N HIS A 12 -12.48 -8.24 -17.92
CA HIS A 12 -12.18 -6.84 -17.66
C HIS A 12 -11.97 -6.59 -16.16
N LEU A 13 -10.91 -5.87 -15.77
CA LEU A 13 -10.57 -5.61 -14.35
C LEU A 13 -11.76 -5.07 -13.54
N ALA A 14 -12.55 -4.17 -14.13
CA ALA A 14 -13.76 -3.61 -13.49
C ALA A 14 -14.86 -4.64 -13.15
N ARG A 15 -14.74 -5.89 -13.63
CA ARG A 15 -15.65 -7.00 -13.32
C ARG A 15 -15.07 -7.99 -12.30
N ILE A 16 -13.86 -7.74 -11.82
CA ILE A 16 -13.19 -8.56 -10.82
C ILE A 16 -13.45 -7.96 -9.44
N SER A 17 -13.88 -8.80 -8.49
CA SER A 17 -13.91 -8.40 -7.08
C SER A 17 -12.48 -8.39 -6.54
N ILE A 18 -12.02 -7.22 -6.09
CA ILE A 18 -10.64 -7.00 -5.65
C ILE A 18 -10.63 -6.57 -4.19
N LEU A 19 -9.80 -7.22 -3.39
CA LEU A 19 -9.47 -6.72 -2.05
C LEU A 19 -8.50 -5.54 -2.18
N GLY A 20 -8.89 -4.41 -1.60
CA GLY A 20 -8.12 -3.18 -1.61
C GLY A 20 -7.70 -2.74 -0.22
N SER A 21 -6.58 -2.04 -0.15
CA SER A 21 -6.07 -1.40 1.06
C SER A 21 -6.13 0.12 0.92
N HIS A 22 -6.95 0.76 1.75
CA HIS A 22 -7.09 2.22 1.81
C HIS A 22 -5.95 2.82 2.62
N ASP A 23 -5.33 3.89 2.11
CA ASP A 23 -4.17 4.55 2.71
C ASP A 23 -3.11 3.52 3.15
N ALA A 24 -2.69 2.70 2.18
CA ALA A 24 -2.02 1.43 2.43
C ALA A 24 -0.67 1.56 3.16
N GLY A 25 0.00 2.71 3.02
CA GLY A 25 1.28 3.00 3.65
C GLY A 25 1.20 3.43 5.12
N THR A 26 0.00 3.61 5.69
CA THR A 26 -0.15 4.18 7.05
C THR A 26 0.28 3.23 8.18
N TYR A 27 0.64 1.98 7.87
CA TYR A 27 1.31 1.08 8.84
C TYR A 27 2.58 1.72 9.40
N ASP A 28 3.25 2.55 8.59
CA ASP A 28 4.51 3.24 8.91
C ASP A 28 4.32 4.42 9.88
N PHE A 29 3.08 4.80 10.24
CA PHE A 29 2.86 5.64 11.42
C PHE A 29 3.27 4.86 12.67
N SER A 30 4.47 5.15 13.16
CA SER A 30 5.09 4.57 14.33
C SER A 30 5.82 5.64 15.17
N GLY A 31 5.85 5.44 16.49
CA GLY A 31 6.50 6.37 17.44
C GLY A 31 5.72 7.66 17.72
N PHE A 32 6.41 8.73 18.11
CA PHE A 32 5.82 10.05 18.43
C PHE A 32 6.36 11.17 17.52
N LYS A 33 6.77 10.84 16.29
CA LYS A 33 7.47 11.76 15.37
C LYS A 33 6.53 12.51 14.41
N SER A 34 5.25 12.15 14.35
CA SER A 34 4.25 12.82 13.52
C SER A 34 2.87 12.77 14.18
N ALA A 35 1.95 13.63 13.74
CA ALA A 35 0.58 13.66 14.24
C ALA A 35 -0.11 12.29 14.06
N GLY A 36 0.14 11.60 12.95
CA GLY A 36 -0.41 10.27 12.68
C GLY A 36 0.18 9.17 13.55
N ALA A 37 1.41 9.36 14.05
CA ALA A 37 2.01 8.45 15.01
C ALA A 37 1.47 8.67 16.44
N VAL A 38 1.16 9.92 16.80
CA VAL A 38 0.55 10.28 18.11
C VAL A 38 -0.94 9.91 18.15
N PHE A 39 -1.69 10.23 17.09
CA PHE A 39 -3.14 10.06 16.99
C PHE A 39 -3.51 8.98 15.98
N THR A 40 -2.98 7.77 16.18
CA THR A 40 -3.15 6.65 15.24
C THR A 40 -4.61 6.37 14.89
N PHE A 41 -5.55 6.55 15.81
CA PHE A 41 -6.99 6.36 15.55
C PHE A 41 -7.55 7.26 14.43
N ALA A 42 -6.92 8.41 14.16
CA ALA A 42 -7.37 9.37 13.15
C ALA A 42 -6.63 9.22 11.81
N PHE A 43 -5.45 8.59 11.79
CA PHE A 43 -4.57 8.58 10.63
C PHE A 43 -4.12 7.18 10.18
N LYS A 44 -4.11 6.19 11.07
CA LYS A 44 -3.62 4.84 10.76
C LYS A 44 -4.79 3.96 10.32
N THR A 45 -4.74 3.50 9.08
CA THR A 45 -5.75 2.61 8.49
C THR A 45 -5.26 1.18 8.39
N GLN A 46 -3.94 0.97 8.32
CA GLN A 46 -3.32 -0.34 8.22
C GLN A 46 -2.33 -0.59 9.36
N SER A 47 -2.22 -1.85 9.79
CA SER A 47 -1.17 -2.32 10.72
C SER A 47 -0.08 -3.13 10.04
N SER A 48 -0.40 -3.77 8.91
CA SER A 48 0.51 -4.64 8.15
C SER A 48 1.25 -3.86 7.08
N ASN A 49 2.49 -4.24 6.78
CA ASN A 49 3.24 -3.64 5.68
C ASN A 49 2.68 -4.04 4.30
N LEU A 50 3.15 -3.42 3.21
CA LEU A 50 2.61 -3.65 1.87
C LEU A 50 2.69 -5.13 1.44
N ILE A 51 3.78 -5.83 1.75
CA ILE A 51 3.97 -7.24 1.39
C ILE A 51 3.00 -8.12 2.17
N GLU A 52 2.87 -7.89 3.49
CA GLU A 52 1.92 -8.61 4.34
C GLU A 52 0.47 -8.42 3.87
N GLN A 53 0.11 -7.20 3.47
CA GLN A 53 -1.19 -6.90 2.86
C GLN A 53 -1.39 -7.70 1.55
N ALA A 54 -0.36 -7.78 0.71
CA ALA A 54 -0.39 -8.58 -0.52
C ALA A 54 -0.53 -10.08 -0.23
N ILE A 55 0.21 -10.62 0.74
CA ILE A 55 0.10 -12.01 1.21
C ILE A 55 -1.31 -12.29 1.74
N ALA A 56 -1.92 -11.33 2.44
CA ALA A 56 -3.31 -11.44 2.91
C ALA A 56 -4.36 -11.39 1.79
N GLY A 57 -3.96 -11.08 0.55
CA GLY A 57 -4.80 -11.10 -0.64
C GLY A 57 -5.16 -9.73 -1.20
N ALA A 58 -4.65 -8.63 -0.64
CA ALA A 58 -4.82 -7.31 -1.24
C ALA A 58 -4.16 -7.27 -2.62
N ARG A 59 -4.85 -6.69 -3.61
CA ARG A 59 -4.33 -6.45 -4.96
C ARG A 59 -4.52 -5.01 -5.42
N TYR A 60 -5.37 -4.24 -4.75
CA TYR A 60 -5.49 -2.80 -4.92
C TYR A 60 -4.82 -2.09 -3.74
N PHE A 61 -3.92 -1.15 -4.02
CA PHE A 61 -3.24 -0.36 -3.00
C PHE A 61 -3.44 1.13 -3.29
N ASP A 62 -4.04 1.83 -2.35
CA ASP A 62 -4.10 3.29 -2.34
C ASP A 62 -2.80 3.82 -1.72
N ILE A 63 -1.88 4.28 -2.57
CA ILE A 63 -0.53 4.74 -2.22
C ILE A 63 -0.51 6.26 -2.27
N ARG A 64 -0.27 6.90 -1.12
CA ARG A 64 -0.20 8.36 -1.02
C ARG A 64 1.17 8.77 -0.53
N VAL A 65 1.90 9.56 -1.31
CA VAL A 65 3.29 9.93 -1.00
C VAL A 65 3.50 11.44 -0.93
N ALA A 66 4.31 11.87 0.04
CA ALA A 66 4.72 13.25 0.17
C ALA A 66 6.24 13.34 -0.06
N GLU A 67 6.65 14.26 -0.91
CA GLU A 67 8.06 14.60 -1.09
C GLU A 67 8.52 15.47 0.09
N LYS A 68 9.60 15.07 0.75
CA LYS A 68 10.27 15.82 1.81
C LYS A 68 11.25 16.82 1.21
N ALA A 69 11.69 17.78 2.04
CA ALA A 69 12.63 18.82 1.61
C ALA A 69 13.98 18.29 1.10
N ASP A 70 14.36 17.05 1.46
CA ASP A 70 15.57 16.37 1.00
C ASP A 70 15.37 15.56 -0.30
N GLY A 71 14.18 15.63 -0.92
CA GLY A 71 13.81 14.91 -2.14
C GLY A 71 13.46 13.43 -1.92
N SER A 72 13.41 12.96 -0.67
CA SER A 72 12.93 11.61 -0.35
C SER A 72 11.40 11.60 -0.19
N PHE A 73 10.79 10.43 -0.40
CA PHE A 73 9.34 10.26 -0.34
C PHE A 73 8.94 9.37 0.83
N ASP A 74 8.01 9.86 1.63
CA ASP A 74 7.37 9.14 2.73
C ASP A 74 5.87 9.02 2.45
N PHE A 75 5.17 8.12 3.14
CA PHE A 75 3.72 8.06 3.03
C PHE A 75 3.07 9.24 3.74
N PHE A 76 1.86 9.63 3.34
CA PHE A 76 1.09 10.61 4.10
C PHE A 76 -0.39 10.23 4.20
N HIS A 77 -1.05 10.80 5.20
CA HIS A 77 -2.50 10.80 5.32
C HIS A 77 -2.95 12.11 5.98
N GLY A 78 -3.78 12.88 5.26
CA GLY A 78 -4.18 14.22 5.68
C GLY A 78 -2.95 15.13 5.83
N ILE A 79 -2.80 15.73 7.01
CA ILE A 79 -1.67 16.63 7.32
C ILE A 79 -0.42 15.90 7.83
N SER A 80 -0.48 14.58 8.03
CA SER A 80 0.61 13.84 8.66
C SER A 80 1.40 13.05 7.62
N VAL A 81 2.72 13.20 7.67
CA VAL A 81 3.68 12.42 6.90
C VAL A 81 4.30 11.36 7.81
N THR A 82 4.60 10.17 7.28
CA THR A 82 5.34 9.14 8.01
C THR A 82 6.83 9.50 8.09
N GLY A 83 7.68 8.61 8.59
CA GLY A 83 9.12 8.85 8.72
C GLY A 83 9.98 7.76 8.09
N GLY A 84 9.40 6.95 7.21
CA GLY A 84 10.01 5.78 6.61
C GLY A 84 10.65 6.06 5.25
N ASN A 85 10.41 5.17 4.29
CA ASN A 85 10.92 5.26 2.92
C ASN A 85 9.91 4.61 1.97
N ALA A 86 8.94 5.39 1.50
CA ALA A 86 7.86 4.89 0.65
C ALA A 86 8.37 4.26 -0.66
N VAL A 87 9.49 4.77 -1.19
CA VAL A 87 10.10 4.24 -2.42
C VAL A 87 10.66 2.84 -2.20
N ALA A 88 11.33 2.59 -1.08
CA ALA A 88 11.82 1.25 -0.75
C ALA A 88 10.66 0.27 -0.60
N ASP A 89 9.63 0.65 0.17
CA ASP A 89 8.48 -0.21 0.43
C ASP A 89 7.70 -0.57 -0.85
N VAL A 90 7.51 0.39 -1.76
CA VAL A 90 6.87 0.12 -3.06
C VAL A 90 7.76 -0.76 -3.95
N ARG A 91 9.09 -0.59 -3.93
CA ARG A 91 9.99 -1.48 -4.68
C ARG A 91 9.94 -2.90 -4.16
N ASP A 92 9.84 -3.08 -2.86
CA ASP A 92 9.77 -4.41 -2.26
C ASP A 92 8.44 -5.08 -2.64
N LEU A 93 7.32 -4.34 -2.60
CA LEU A 93 6.02 -4.82 -3.09
C LEU A 93 6.05 -5.22 -4.57
N LEU A 94 6.68 -4.40 -5.42
CA LEU A 94 6.85 -4.72 -6.85
C LEU A 94 7.74 -5.94 -7.08
N SER A 95 8.76 -6.12 -6.25
CA SER A 95 9.66 -7.28 -6.31
C SER A 95 8.92 -8.56 -5.92
N TYR A 96 8.14 -8.52 -4.84
CA TYR A 96 7.25 -9.63 -4.45
C TYR A 96 6.28 -10.02 -5.58
N THR A 97 5.70 -9.05 -6.27
CA THR A 97 4.74 -9.33 -7.36
C THR A 97 5.37 -9.96 -8.59
N LYS A 98 6.67 -9.74 -8.85
CA LYS A 98 7.38 -10.44 -9.93
C LYS A 98 7.46 -11.95 -9.69
N GLU A 99 7.55 -12.36 -8.43
CA GLU A 99 7.57 -13.79 -8.04
C GLU A 99 6.16 -14.40 -8.16
N GLU A 100 5.11 -13.58 -8.01
CA GLU A 100 3.69 -13.93 -8.12
C GLU A 100 3.10 -13.65 -9.53
N SER A 101 3.83 -14.04 -10.59
CA SER A 101 3.52 -13.74 -12.02
C SER A 101 2.11 -14.09 -12.54
N LYS A 102 1.31 -14.82 -11.76
CA LYS A 102 -0.07 -15.22 -12.08
C LYS A 102 -1.14 -14.29 -11.50
N ASN A 103 -0.74 -13.35 -10.66
CA ASN A 103 -1.59 -12.35 -10.04
C ASN A 103 -1.31 -10.97 -10.65
N PHE A 104 -2.30 -10.09 -10.65
CA PHE A 104 -2.12 -8.68 -11.02
C PHE A 104 -2.08 -7.80 -9.77
N MET A 105 -1.48 -6.62 -9.88
CA MET A 105 -1.52 -5.63 -8.81
C MET A 105 -1.86 -4.27 -9.38
N TYR A 106 -2.75 -3.56 -8.70
CA TYR A 106 -3.22 -2.24 -9.05
C TYR A 106 -2.74 -1.24 -7.99
N LEU A 107 -1.84 -0.34 -8.40
CA LEU A 107 -1.31 0.72 -7.54
C LEU A 107 -1.95 2.04 -7.95
N ASN A 108 -2.65 2.68 -7.03
CA ASN A 108 -3.22 4.00 -7.21
C ASN A 108 -2.34 5.03 -6.48
N PHE A 109 -1.65 5.89 -7.21
CA PHE A 109 -0.74 6.89 -6.62
C PHE A 109 -1.41 8.26 -6.50
N HIS A 110 -1.26 8.90 -5.33
CA HIS A 110 -1.61 10.30 -5.06
C HIS A 110 -0.42 11.06 -4.48
#